data_AF-A0A7J7NEW0-F1
#
_entry.id   AF-A0A7J7NEW0-F1
#
_cell.length_a   1.000
_cell.length_b   1.000
_cell.length_c   1.000
_cell.angle_alpha   90.00
_cell.angle_beta   90.00
_cell.angle_gamma   90.00
#
_symmetry.space_group_name_H-M   'P 1'
#
loop_
_entity.id
_entity.type
_entity.pdbx_description
1 polymer ?
#
loop_
_entity_poly.entity_id
_entity_poly.type
_entity_poly.pdbx_seq_one_letter_code
_entity_poly.pdbx_strand_id
1 'polypeptide(L)'
;MEGKIHVSECYYLMGTADPTGLLNSDEVCIIMDKGKIVGEVLVYRIIGLHFGDIHVLQATYVKELENIVCNAKYAIFFPTKGPRSLAAEIENVDFESNIIGTASDRCLAFMDRLLILGDNCEEEKNCIKEKMLPLTDIYYDALDAPKSEKKVIIPKDLMAEKFPHFMKKWNSYNSKSVLGQIHDKVESFQSLEMQSKEV
;
A
#
# COMPACT_ATOMS: atom_id res chain seq x y z
N MET A 1 18.35 -1.95 -10.68
CA MET A 1 17.01 -2.43 -10.21
C MET A 1 16.68 -1.74 -8.89
N GLU A 2 15.50 -1.13 -8.78
CA GLU A 2 15.04 -0.33 -7.62
C GLU A 2 14.44 -1.20 -6.47
N GLY A 3 14.98 -2.40 -6.21
CA GLY A 3 14.40 -3.29 -5.20
C GLY A 3 13.02 -3.88 -5.58
N LYS A 4 12.64 -3.86 -6.86
CA LYS A 4 11.38 -4.45 -7.35
C LYS A 4 11.45 -5.98 -7.27
N ILE A 5 10.61 -6.57 -6.43
CA ILE A 5 10.47 -8.04 -6.30
C ILE A 5 9.36 -8.49 -7.25
N HIS A 6 9.71 -9.39 -8.17
CA HIS A 6 8.70 -10.02 -9.00
C HIS A 6 7.95 -11.07 -8.20
N VAL A 7 6.64 -10.86 -8.03
CA VAL A 7 5.73 -11.83 -7.44
C VAL A 7 4.84 -12.34 -8.57
N SER A 8 4.96 -13.62 -8.89
CA SER A 8 4.05 -14.28 -9.83
C SER A 8 2.63 -14.25 -9.25
N GLU A 9 1.62 -14.14 -10.11
CA GLU A 9 0.19 -14.14 -9.71
C GLU A 9 -0.27 -12.88 -8.93
N CYS A 10 0.48 -11.78 -9.00
CA CYS A 10 0.05 -10.47 -8.54
C CYS A 10 -0.39 -9.58 -9.72
N TYR A 11 -1.56 -8.96 -9.63
CA TYR A 11 -2.16 -8.18 -10.72
C TYR A 11 -2.66 -6.82 -10.24
N TYR A 12 -2.55 -5.81 -11.10
CA TYR A 12 -3.28 -4.56 -10.95
C TYR A 12 -4.62 -4.69 -11.67
N LEU A 13 -5.71 -4.63 -10.91
CA LEU A 13 -7.07 -4.80 -11.41
C LEU A 13 -7.88 -3.53 -11.16
N MET A 14 -8.82 -3.25 -12.06
CA MET A 14 -9.80 -2.20 -11.84
C MET A 14 -10.86 -2.71 -10.85
N GLY A 15 -11.01 -2.01 -9.72
CA GLY A 15 -11.99 -2.32 -8.70
C GLY A 15 -13.33 -1.65 -8.94
N THR A 16 -14.42 -2.37 -8.69
CA THR A 16 -15.78 -1.81 -8.70
C THR A 16 -16.68 -2.52 -7.70
N ALA A 17 -17.82 -1.94 -7.36
CA ALA A 17 -18.82 -2.60 -6.51
C ALA A 17 -19.55 -3.71 -7.28
N ASP A 18 -19.95 -4.78 -6.59
CA ASP A 18 -20.83 -5.84 -7.09
C ASP A 18 -22.26 -5.31 -7.23
N PRO A 19 -22.75 -5.12 -8.48
CA PRO A 19 -24.12 -4.64 -8.71
C PRO A 19 -25.18 -5.73 -8.48
N THR A 20 -24.79 -7.00 -8.37
CA THR A 20 -25.72 -8.12 -8.19
C THR A 20 -26.06 -8.35 -6.72
N GLY A 21 -25.17 -7.91 -5.81
CA GLY A 21 -25.31 -8.13 -4.37
C GLY A 21 -25.22 -9.60 -3.97
N LEU A 22 -24.64 -10.46 -4.81
CA LEU A 22 -24.52 -11.89 -4.56
C LEU A 22 -23.35 -12.19 -3.63
N LEU A 23 -22.26 -11.41 -3.71
CA LEU A 23 -21.09 -11.59 -2.85
C LEU A 23 -21.41 -11.38 -1.37
N ASN A 24 -20.80 -12.18 -0.51
CA ASN A 24 -20.77 -11.95 0.94
C ASN A 24 -19.70 -10.90 1.30
N SER A 25 -19.77 -10.34 2.52
CA SER A 25 -18.91 -9.21 2.93
C SER A 25 -17.40 -9.49 2.89
N ASP A 26 -17.01 -10.76 2.93
CA ASP A 26 -15.63 -11.28 2.90
C ASP A 26 -15.25 -11.88 1.54
N GLU A 27 -16.13 -11.81 0.55
CA GLU A 27 -15.94 -12.39 -0.78
C GLU A 27 -15.71 -11.33 -1.85
N VAL A 28 -14.87 -11.65 -2.84
CA VAL A 28 -14.65 -10.84 -4.04
C VAL A 28 -14.80 -11.69 -5.30
N CYS A 29 -15.22 -11.09 -6.40
CA CYS A 29 -15.19 -11.75 -7.70
C CYS A 29 -14.07 -11.19 -8.56
N ILE A 30 -13.17 -12.05 -9.05
CA ILE A 30 -12.04 -11.66 -9.89
C ILE A 30 -12.15 -12.34 -11.26
N ILE A 31 -12.23 -11.52 -12.31
CA ILE A 31 -12.38 -11.96 -13.69
C ILE A 31 -11.15 -11.51 -14.49
N MET A 32 -10.47 -12.49 -15.11
CA MET A 32 -9.32 -12.27 -15.98
C MET A 32 -9.55 -12.84 -17.39
N ASP A 33 -8.76 -12.38 -18.37
CA ASP A 33 -8.82 -12.88 -19.77
C ASP A 33 -8.60 -14.40 -19.88
N LYS A 34 -7.72 -14.94 -19.04
CA LYS A 34 -7.31 -16.35 -19.08
C LYS A 34 -8.10 -17.24 -18.13
N GLY A 35 -9.12 -16.71 -17.46
CA GLY A 35 -9.97 -17.45 -16.53
C GLY A 35 -10.33 -16.66 -15.27
N LYS A 36 -10.90 -17.39 -14.31
CA LYS A 36 -11.33 -16.87 -13.01
C LYS A 36 -10.30 -17.19 -11.94
N ILE A 37 -10.11 -16.28 -10.99
CA ILE A 37 -9.36 -16.56 -9.77
C ILE A 37 -10.35 -17.02 -8.69
N VAL A 38 -10.01 -18.13 -8.03
CA VAL A 38 -10.79 -18.69 -6.92
C VAL A 38 -9.82 -19.11 -5.83
N GLY A 39 -10.13 -18.80 -4.58
CA GLY A 39 -9.26 -19.09 -3.44
C GLY A 39 -9.03 -17.87 -2.56
N GLU A 40 -8.21 -18.04 -1.53
CA GLU A 40 -7.80 -16.94 -0.67
C GLU A 40 -6.91 -15.96 -1.47
N VAL A 41 -7.21 -14.66 -1.39
CA VAL A 41 -6.46 -13.61 -2.08
C VAL A 41 -6.12 -12.47 -1.13
N LEU A 42 -4.94 -11.89 -1.33
CA LEU A 42 -4.54 -10.65 -0.68
C LEU A 42 -4.86 -9.47 -1.61
N VAL A 43 -5.77 -8.60 -1.19
CA VAL A 43 -6.14 -7.38 -1.91
C VAL A 43 -5.60 -6.20 -1.13
N TYR A 44 -4.83 -5.33 -1.80
CA TYR A 44 -4.29 -4.14 -1.16
C TYR A 44 -4.29 -2.92 -2.07
N ARG A 45 -4.34 -1.73 -1.46
CA ARG A 45 -4.20 -0.45 -2.17
C ARG A 45 -2.74 0.02 -2.15
N ILE A 46 -2.31 0.63 -3.26
CA ILE A 46 -1.10 1.48 -3.27
C ILE A 46 -1.59 2.90 -3.02
N ILE A 47 -1.24 3.59 -1.94
CA ILE A 47 -0.28 3.33 -0.87
C ILE A 47 -1.03 2.77 0.35
N GLY A 48 -0.56 1.65 0.93
CA GLY A 48 -1.17 1.02 2.10
C GLY A 48 -0.61 1.59 3.41
N LEU A 49 -1.18 2.68 3.91
CA LEU A 49 -0.75 3.36 5.14
C LEU A 49 -1.61 3.01 6.36
N HIS A 50 -2.77 2.42 6.14
CA HIS A 50 -3.66 1.94 7.18
C HIS A 50 -3.79 0.41 7.10
N PHE A 51 -4.02 -0.24 8.24
CA PHE A 51 -4.26 -1.69 8.28
C PHE A 51 -5.49 -2.09 7.46
N GLY A 52 -6.46 -1.17 7.32
CA GLY A 52 -7.61 -1.34 6.44
C GLY A 52 -7.35 -1.11 4.96
N ASP A 53 -6.09 -0.91 4.52
CA ASP A 53 -5.76 -0.90 3.09
C ASP A 53 -5.37 -2.29 2.58
N ILE A 54 -5.28 -3.29 3.47
CA ILE A 54 -4.86 -4.66 3.15
C ILE A 54 -5.91 -5.62 3.69
N HIS A 55 -6.46 -6.45 2.80
CA HIS A 55 -7.49 -7.42 3.15
C HIS A 55 -7.14 -8.80 2.62
N VAL A 56 -7.35 -9.81 3.46
CA VAL A 56 -7.43 -11.20 3.03
C VAL A 56 -8.91 -11.48 2.76
N LEU A 57 -9.23 -11.86 1.52
CA LEU A 57 -10.60 -12.07 1.05
C LEU A 57 -10.71 -13.42 0.32
N GLN A 58 -11.92 -13.94 0.22
CA GLN A 58 -12.20 -15.16 -0.53
C GLN A 58 -12.61 -14.79 -1.96
N ALA A 59 -11.78 -15.14 -2.95
CA ALA A 59 -12.16 -15.03 -4.36
C ALA A 59 -13.16 -16.14 -4.70
N THR A 60 -14.38 -15.73 -5.08
CA THR A 60 -15.48 -16.58 -5.52
C THR A 60 -15.95 -16.14 -6.90
N TYR A 61 -16.42 -17.10 -7.70
CA TYR A 61 -16.88 -16.80 -9.04
C TYR A 61 -18.41 -16.67 -9.07
N VAL A 62 -18.88 -15.54 -9.56
CA VAL A 62 -20.30 -15.22 -9.74
C VAL A 62 -20.57 -15.10 -11.24
N LYS A 63 -21.41 -15.99 -11.76
CA LYS A 63 -21.66 -16.11 -13.21
C LYS A 63 -22.38 -14.88 -13.76
N GLU A 64 -23.22 -14.26 -12.95
CA GLU A 64 -24.01 -13.08 -13.29
C GLU A 64 -23.13 -11.87 -13.60
N LEU A 65 -21.96 -11.78 -12.93
CA LEU A 65 -21.00 -10.70 -13.16
C LEU A 65 -20.32 -10.79 -14.52
N GLU A 66 -20.11 -12.00 -15.08
CA GLU A 66 -19.47 -12.18 -16.38
C GLU A 66 -20.22 -11.44 -17.50
N ASN A 67 -21.55 -11.39 -17.43
CA ASN A 67 -22.38 -10.65 -18.38
C ASN A 67 -22.24 -9.13 -18.24
N ILE A 68 -21.84 -8.64 -17.05
CA ILE A 68 -21.71 -7.22 -16.73
C ILE A 68 -20.33 -6.69 -17.13
N VAL A 69 -19.29 -7.51 -16.95
CA VAL A 69 -17.90 -7.13 -17.23
C VAL A 69 -17.66 -6.92 -18.74
N CYS A 70 -18.52 -7.47 -19.61
CA CYS A 70 -18.36 -7.39 -21.07
C CYS A 70 -16.93 -7.80 -21.47
N ASN A 71 -16.23 -7.01 -22.31
CA ASN A 71 -14.85 -7.28 -22.74
C ASN A 71 -13.79 -6.78 -21.73
N ALA A 72 -14.16 -6.33 -20.54
CA ALA A 72 -13.19 -5.89 -19.54
C ALA A 72 -12.47 -7.10 -18.93
N LYS A 73 -11.35 -7.47 -19.54
CA LYS A 73 -10.61 -8.69 -19.23
C LYS A 73 -9.89 -8.70 -17.87
N TYR A 74 -10.04 -7.66 -17.04
CA TYR A 74 -9.28 -7.48 -15.79
C TYR A 74 -10.07 -6.64 -14.78
N ALA A 75 -10.93 -7.27 -13.99
CA ALA A 75 -11.74 -6.59 -12.99
C ALA A 75 -11.85 -7.37 -11.68
N ILE A 76 -11.95 -6.63 -10.58
CA ILE A 76 -12.31 -7.13 -9.25
C ILE A 76 -13.60 -6.47 -8.76
N PHE A 77 -14.55 -7.28 -8.32
CA PHE A 77 -15.84 -6.83 -7.78
C PHE A 77 -15.85 -6.99 -6.26
N PHE A 78 -16.18 -5.91 -5.57
CA PHE A 78 -16.27 -5.84 -4.13
C PHE A 78 -17.72 -5.97 -3.65
N PRO A 79 -17.97 -6.65 -2.53
CA PRO A 79 -19.31 -6.87 -2.05
C PRO A 79 -19.96 -5.55 -1.63
N THR A 80 -21.26 -5.44 -1.89
CA THR A 80 -22.10 -4.34 -1.40
C THR A 80 -22.77 -4.66 -0.05
N LYS A 81 -22.63 -5.91 0.42
CA LYS A 81 -23.06 -6.34 1.75
C LYS A 81 -21.99 -5.97 2.79
N GLY A 82 -22.40 -5.24 3.83
CA GLY A 82 -21.52 -4.88 4.94
C GLY A 82 -21.77 -3.45 5.42
N PRO A 83 -21.18 -3.06 6.56
CA PRO A 83 -21.37 -1.73 7.14
C PRO A 83 -20.71 -0.60 6.32
N ARG A 84 -19.78 -0.92 5.40
CA ARG A 84 -19.11 0.02 4.52
C ARG A 84 -18.93 -0.57 3.12
N SER A 85 -19.01 0.29 2.10
CA SER A 85 -18.71 -0.09 0.71
C SER A 85 -17.18 -0.15 0.53
N LEU A 86 -16.63 -1.36 0.36
CA LEU A 86 -15.21 -1.56 0.05
C LEU A 86 -14.80 -0.81 -1.23
N ALA A 87 -15.71 -0.68 -2.20
CA ALA A 87 -15.46 0.09 -3.42
C ALA A 87 -15.30 1.60 -3.16
N ALA A 88 -15.97 2.16 -2.15
CA ALA A 88 -15.85 3.57 -1.78
C ALA A 88 -14.54 3.86 -1.02
N GLU A 89 -13.96 2.87 -0.34
CA GLU A 89 -12.64 2.99 0.31
C GLU A 89 -11.47 3.00 -0.72
N ILE A 90 -11.74 2.59 -1.98
CA ILE A 90 -10.73 2.36 -3.03
C ILE A 90 -10.75 3.46 -4.13
N GLU A 91 -11.52 4.54 -3.97
CA GLU A 91 -11.53 5.64 -4.95
C GLU A 91 -10.16 6.34 -5.07
N ASN A 92 -9.58 6.31 -6.27
CA ASN A 92 -8.41 7.11 -6.63
C ASN A 92 -8.83 8.57 -6.81
N VAL A 93 -8.27 9.46 -5.99
CA VAL A 93 -8.46 10.90 -6.09
C VAL A 93 -7.12 11.55 -6.36
N ASP A 94 -7.08 12.34 -7.42
CA ASP A 94 -5.91 13.04 -7.92
C ASP A 94 -5.69 14.37 -7.16
N PHE A 95 -4.51 14.51 -6.54
CA PHE A 95 -3.77 15.72 -6.10
C PHE A 95 -4.15 16.55 -4.83
N GLU A 96 -3.30 16.46 -3.79
CA GLU A 96 -2.40 17.54 -3.30
C GLU A 96 -1.00 16.91 -3.05
N SER A 97 -0.24 16.73 -4.13
CA SER A 97 0.87 15.74 -4.19
C SER A 97 1.99 15.92 -3.15
N ASN A 98 2.20 17.13 -2.63
CA ASN A 98 3.30 17.38 -1.70
C ASN A 98 2.99 16.89 -0.28
N ILE A 99 1.78 17.11 0.24
CA ILE A 99 1.42 16.70 1.61
C ILE A 99 1.28 15.19 1.69
N ILE A 100 0.61 14.58 0.71
CA ILE A 100 0.41 13.12 0.61
C ILE A 100 1.77 12.41 0.56
N GLY A 101 2.65 12.82 -0.36
CA GLY A 101 4.00 12.24 -0.48
C GLY A 101 4.82 12.47 0.78
N THR A 102 4.72 13.65 1.38
CA THR A 102 5.45 14.00 2.60
C THR A 102 4.98 13.19 3.83
N ALA A 103 3.68 12.98 3.99
CA ALA A 103 3.12 12.14 5.05
C ALA A 103 3.54 10.68 4.86
N SER A 104 3.44 10.19 3.62
CA SER A 104 3.86 8.84 3.24
C SER A 104 5.34 8.58 3.55
N ASP A 105 6.24 9.49 3.16
CA ASP A 105 7.67 9.36 3.42
C ASP A 105 8.00 9.29 4.92
N ARG A 106 7.25 10.02 5.75
CA ARG A 106 7.45 10.05 7.20
C ARG A 106 6.90 8.80 7.86
N CYS A 107 5.72 8.34 7.45
CA CYS A 107 5.18 7.06 7.88
C CYS A 107 6.15 5.92 7.54
N LEU A 108 6.74 5.94 6.34
CA LEU A 108 7.73 4.94 5.94
C LEU A 108 8.98 4.97 6.84
N ALA A 109 9.50 6.15 7.17
CA ALA A 109 10.63 6.28 8.09
C ALA A 109 10.30 5.79 9.51
N PHE A 110 9.10 6.10 10.03
CA PHE A 110 8.66 5.62 11.33
C PHE A 110 8.42 4.11 11.36
N MET A 111 7.80 3.56 10.31
CA MET A 111 7.59 2.12 10.19
C MET A 111 8.91 1.35 10.09
N ASP A 112 9.86 1.85 9.29
CA ASP A 112 11.19 1.26 9.20
C ASP A 112 11.89 1.25 10.58
N ARG A 113 11.84 2.37 11.31
CA ARG A 113 12.37 2.44 12.68
C ARG A 113 11.68 1.44 13.61
N LEU A 114 10.35 1.34 13.55
CA LEU A 114 9.57 0.37 14.33
C LEU A 114 10.02 -1.07 14.08
N LEU A 115 10.31 -1.42 12.81
CA LEU A 115 10.80 -2.75 12.41
C LEU A 115 12.24 -3.03 12.84
N ILE A 116 13.06 -2.00 13.08
CA ILE A 116 14.43 -2.15 13.59
C ILE A 116 14.44 -2.36 15.12
N LEU A 117 13.46 -1.81 15.82
CA LEU A 117 13.39 -1.89 17.29
C LEU A 117 13.09 -3.31 17.77
N GLY A 118 14.01 -3.87 18.56
CA GLY A 118 13.81 -5.15 19.24
C GLY A 118 12.76 -5.11 20.34
N ASP A 119 12.47 -6.24 20.98
CA ASP A 119 11.38 -6.38 21.95
C ASP A 119 11.58 -5.56 23.23
N ASN A 120 12.81 -5.16 23.54
CA ASN A 120 13.17 -4.43 24.75
C ASN A 120 12.92 -2.90 24.69
N CYS A 121 12.31 -2.39 23.61
CA CYS A 121 12.17 -0.95 23.36
C CYS A 121 10.69 -0.50 23.31
N GLU A 122 9.86 -0.98 24.23
CA GLU A 122 8.39 -0.77 24.20
C GLU A 122 7.97 0.71 24.24
N GLU A 123 8.61 1.53 25.07
CA GLU A 123 8.34 2.97 25.17
C GLU A 123 8.60 3.70 23.84
N GLU A 124 9.71 3.38 23.17
CA GLU A 124 10.05 3.97 21.88
C GLU A 124 9.10 3.51 20.78
N LYS A 125 8.70 2.23 20.79
CA LYS A 125 7.69 1.69 19.87
C LYS A 125 6.34 2.40 20.04
N ASN A 126 5.93 2.66 21.28
CA ASN A 126 4.67 3.36 21.56
C ASN A 126 4.73 4.82 21.11
N CYS A 127 5.83 5.54 21.39
CA CYS A 127 6.04 6.91 20.92
C CYS A 127 6.01 7.01 19.39
N ILE A 128 6.59 6.04 18.68
CA ILE A 128 6.53 5.99 17.21
C ILE A 128 5.09 5.76 16.73
N LYS A 129 4.36 4.80 17.32
CA LYS A 129 2.95 4.52 16.99
C LYS A 129 2.05 5.74 17.19
N GLU A 130 2.24 6.47 18.30
CA GLU A 130 1.50 7.70 18.59
C GLU A 130 1.70 8.78 17.53
N LYS A 131 2.86 8.82 16.85
CA LYS A 131 3.13 9.73 15.73
C LYS A 131 2.60 9.22 14.39
N MET A 132 2.57 7.90 14.20
CA MET A 132 2.09 7.30 12.96
C MET A 132 0.57 7.47 12.79
N LEU A 133 -0.21 7.32 13.85
CA LEU A 133 -1.67 7.48 13.80
C LEU A 133 -2.11 8.83 13.19
N PRO A 134 -1.68 10.00 13.72
CA PRO A 134 -2.08 11.28 13.15
C PRO A 134 -1.49 11.53 11.76
N LEU A 135 -0.34 10.93 11.41
CA LEU A 135 0.19 11.02 10.04
C LEU A 135 -0.67 10.25 9.04
N THR A 136 -1.21 9.09 9.44
CA THR A 136 -2.18 8.33 8.65
C THR A 136 -3.47 9.14 8.48
N ASP A 137 -3.98 9.75 9.54
CA ASP A 137 -5.16 10.62 9.45
C ASP A 137 -4.93 11.80 8.50
N ILE A 138 -3.79 12.50 8.64
CA ILE A 138 -3.41 13.61 7.75
C ILE A 138 -3.28 13.17 6.30
N TYR A 139 -2.79 11.95 6.06
CA TYR A 139 -2.70 11.40 4.71
C TYR A 139 -4.08 11.23 4.06
N TYR A 140 -5.05 10.66 4.77
CA TYR A 140 -6.41 10.52 4.23
C TYR A 140 -7.14 11.86 4.13
N ASP A 141 -6.96 12.75 5.12
CA ASP A 141 -7.48 14.12 5.03
C ASP A 141 -6.94 14.84 3.80
N ALA A 142 -5.65 14.66 3.46
CA ALA A 142 -5.04 15.24 2.26
C ALA A 142 -5.52 14.58 0.97
N LEU A 143 -5.85 13.28 1.01
CA LEU A 143 -6.43 12.55 -0.11
C LEU A 143 -7.85 13.06 -0.43
N ASP A 144 -8.62 13.40 0.61
CA ASP A 144 -9.99 13.91 0.51
C ASP A 144 -10.07 15.44 0.44
N ALA A 145 -8.95 16.16 0.62
CA ALA A 145 -8.88 17.61 0.54
C ALA A 145 -9.40 18.17 -0.80
N PRO A 146 -9.21 17.55 -1.98
CA PRO A 146 -9.83 18.06 -3.21
C PRO A 146 -11.37 18.03 -3.18
N LYS A 147 -11.96 17.16 -2.35
CA LYS A 147 -13.41 16.98 -2.19
C LYS A 147 -14.00 17.88 -1.09
N SER A 148 -13.17 18.54 -0.29
CA SER A 148 -13.61 19.40 0.82
C SER A 148 -12.79 20.70 0.85
N GLU A 149 -13.35 21.87 1.16
CA GLU A 149 -12.54 23.12 1.20
C GLU A 149 -11.51 23.17 2.37
N LYS A 150 -11.08 22.02 2.90
CA LYS A 150 -10.14 21.88 4.01
C LYS A 150 -8.70 21.97 3.53
N LYS A 151 -7.95 22.88 4.13
CA LYS A 151 -6.49 22.96 3.97
C LYS A 151 -5.80 22.04 4.98
N VAL A 152 -5.00 21.10 4.49
CA VAL A 152 -4.27 20.15 5.33
C VAL A 152 -2.85 20.67 5.60
N ILE A 153 -2.34 20.48 6.81
CA ILE A 153 -0.99 20.90 7.23
C ILE A 153 -0.40 19.80 8.10
N ILE A 154 0.86 19.43 7.88
CA ILE A 154 1.54 18.46 8.74
C ILE A 154 2.24 19.20 9.91
N PRO A 155 1.87 18.91 11.17
CA PRO A 155 2.54 19.46 12.36
C PRO A 155 4.06 19.18 12.37
N LYS A 156 4.83 20.09 12.97
CA LYS A 156 6.31 20.02 13.00
C LYS A 156 6.84 18.87 13.87
N ASP A 157 6.10 18.48 14.89
CA ASP A 157 6.39 17.38 15.81
C ASP A 157 6.25 15.99 15.16
N LEU A 158 5.54 15.91 14.03
CA LEU A 158 5.41 14.72 13.20
C LEU A 158 6.51 14.61 12.11
N MET A 159 7.51 15.51 12.14
CA MET A 159 8.59 15.53 11.15
C MET A 159 9.66 14.50 11.51
N ALA A 160 9.83 13.47 10.69
CA ALA A 160 11.01 12.61 10.75
C ALA A 160 12.24 13.39 10.25
N GLU A 161 13.24 13.56 11.12
CA GLU A 161 14.48 14.28 10.77
C GLU A 161 15.47 13.42 9.98
N LYS A 162 15.45 12.10 10.20
CA LYS A 162 16.32 11.11 9.53
C LYS A 162 15.49 10.07 8.80
N PHE A 163 16.00 9.62 7.65
CA PHE A 163 15.34 8.65 6.79
C PHE A 163 16.20 7.40 6.58
N PRO A 164 15.63 6.23 6.29
CA PRO A 164 16.44 5.06 5.97
C PRO A 164 17.23 5.28 4.66
N HIS A 165 18.45 4.76 4.61
CA HIS A 165 19.38 4.92 3.49
C HIS A 165 18.79 4.54 2.11
N PHE A 166 17.92 3.53 2.05
CA PHE A 166 17.28 3.09 0.81
C PHE A 166 16.37 4.15 0.18
N MET A 167 15.93 5.17 0.93
CA MET A 167 15.18 6.32 0.40
C MET A 167 16.08 7.37 -0.27
N LYS A 168 17.41 7.23 -0.19
CA LYS A 168 18.40 8.12 -0.83
C LYS A 168 18.22 9.61 -0.49
N LYS A 169 17.85 9.90 0.75
CA LYS A 169 17.73 11.27 1.29
C LYS A 169 19.02 11.72 1.98
N TRP A 170 19.27 13.03 2.00
CA TRP A 170 20.51 13.62 2.49
C TRP A 170 20.83 13.28 3.96
N ASN A 171 19.82 13.26 4.84
CA ASN A 171 19.98 12.90 6.25
C ASN A 171 19.46 11.48 6.47
N SER A 172 20.34 10.48 6.36
CA SER A 172 19.95 9.07 6.40
C SER A 172 20.67 8.21 7.43
N TYR A 173 20.07 7.06 7.77
CA TYR A 173 20.64 6.03 8.63
C TYR A 173 20.67 4.67 7.92
N ASN A 174 21.64 3.83 8.29
CA ASN A 174 21.67 2.46 7.79
C ASN A 174 20.57 1.63 8.46
N SER A 175 19.62 1.13 7.67
CA SER A 175 18.42 0.43 8.16
C SER A 175 18.70 -1.07 8.14
N LYS A 176 18.40 -1.73 9.26
CA LYS A 176 18.46 -3.19 9.38
C LYS A 176 17.12 -3.87 9.15
N SER A 177 16.08 -3.11 8.79
CA SER A 177 14.77 -3.66 8.47
C SER A 177 14.84 -4.54 7.23
N VAL A 178 13.76 -5.29 6.97
CA VAL A 178 13.65 -6.09 5.75
C VAL A 178 13.87 -5.26 4.47
N LEU A 179 13.39 -4.01 4.43
CA LEU A 179 13.57 -3.13 3.27
C LEU A 179 15.03 -2.70 3.10
N GLY A 180 15.71 -2.38 4.19
CA GLY A 180 17.15 -2.09 4.17
C GLY A 180 17.97 -3.29 3.65
N GLN A 181 17.68 -4.49 4.17
CA GLN A 181 18.37 -5.71 3.74
C GLN A 181 18.14 -6.04 2.25
N ILE A 182 16.92 -5.84 1.74
CA ILE A 182 16.62 -6.02 0.32
C ILE A 182 17.41 -5.01 -0.52
N HIS A 183 17.42 -3.74 -0.12
CA HIS A 183 18.16 -2.69 -0.81
C HIS A 183 19.65 -3.01 -0.90
N ASP A 184 20.29 -3.31 0.24
CA ASP A 184 21.71 -3.66 0.31
C ASP A 184 22.04 -4.89 -0.55
N LYS A 185 21.17 -5.90 -0.54
CA LYS A 185 21.35 -7.09 -1.37
C LYS A 185 21.32 -6.74 -2.85
N VAL A 186 20.36 -5.93 -3.28
CA VAL A 186 20.22 -5.51 -4.68
C VAL A 186 21.37 -4.61 -5.13
N GLU A 187 21.84 -3.71 -4.28
CA GLU A 187 23.01 -2.86 -4.54
C GLU A 187 24.28 -3.72 -4.71
N SER A 188 24.48 -4.71 -3.84
CA SER A 188 25.64 -5.62 -3.92
C SER A 188 25.70 -6.39 -5.26
N PHE A 189 24.56 -6.85 -5.79
CA PHE A 189 24.50 -7.50 -7.09
C PHE A 189 24.85 -6.56 -8.24
N GLN A 190 24.39 -5.30 -8.18
CA GLN A 190 24.70 -4.31 -9.22
C GLN A 190 26.19 -3.98 -9.26
N SER A 191 26.83 -3.83 -8.10
CA SER A 191 28.27 -3.60 -8.01
C SER A 191 29.06 -4.76 -8.62
N LEU A 192 28.64 -6.01 -8.39
CA LEU A 192 29.26 -7.21 -8.96
C LEU A 192 29.07 -7.29 -10.48
N GLU A 193 27.87 -7.00 -11.00
CA GLU A 193 27.63 -6.96 -12.45
C GLU A 193 28.48 -5.90 -13.16
N MET A 194 28.63 -4.72 -12.56
CA MET A 194 29.46 -3.64 -13.13
C MET A 194 30.93 -4.04 -13.18
N GLN A 195 31.46 -4.68 -12.14
CA GLN A 195 32.84 -5.20 -12.12
C GLN A 195 33.07 -6.34 -13.13
N SER A 196 32.05 -7.17 -13.40
CA SER A 196 32.14 -8.26 -14.38
C SER A 196 32.08 -7.82 -15.85
N LYS A 197 31.58 -6.60 -16.12
CA LYS A 197 31.50 -6.01 -17.47
C LYS A 197 32.74 -5.20 -17.85
N GLU A 198 33.63 -4.94 -16.89
CA GLU A 198 34.90 -4.22 -17.08
C GLU A 198 36.10 -5.16 -17.31
N VAL A 199 35.85 -6.48 -17.50
CA VAL A 199 36.86 -7.51 -17.80
C VAL A 199 36.65 -8.08 -19.20
#